data_AF-A0A1X1NM83-F1
#
_entry.id   AF-A0A1X1NM83-F1
#
_cell.length_a   1.000
_cell.length_b   1.000
_cell.length_c   1.000
_cell.angle_alpha   90.00
_cell.angle_beta   90.00
_cell.angle_gamma   90.00
#
_symmetry.space_group_name_H-M   'P 1'
#
loop_
_entity.id
_entity.type
_entity.pdbx_description
1 polymer ?
#
loop_
_entity_poly.entity_id
_entity_poly.type
_entity_poly.pdbx_seq_one_letter_code
_entity_poly.pdbx_strand_id
1 'polypeptide(L)' 'MADPDKRQTVSADLPLSGQDHCPFDGVELRGSPVTTIVGGRVAYRDGAVVGEPSGSYVRR' A
#
# COMPACT_ATOMS: atom_id res chain seq x y z
N MET A 1 -8.68 -4.48 -3.31
CA MET A 1 -9.29 -3.77 -4.46
C MET A 1 -8.27 -2.79 -5.01
N ALA A 2 -8.21 -2.67 -6.32
CA ALA A 2 -7.30 -1.78 -7.02
C ALA A 2 -8.07 -0.89 -7.97
N ASP A 3 -7.62 0.36 -8.12
CA ASP A 3 -7.98 1.25 -9.21
C ASP A 3 -6.95 1.04 -10.33
N PRO A 4 -7.33 0.47 -11.48
CA PRO A 4 -6.42 0.18 -12.58
C PRO A 4 -6.06 1.40 -13.43
N ASP A 5 -6.75 2.53 -13.26
CA ASP A 5 -6.60 3.72 -14.10
C ASP A 5 -5.84 4.84 -13.42
N LYS A 6 -5.72 4.79 -12.07
CA LYS A 6 -4.89 5.73 -11.33
C LYS A 6 -3.45 5.75 -11.86
N ARG A 7 -2.96 6.93 -12.21
CA ARG A 7 -1.56 7.18 -12.58
C ARG A 7 -0.87 7.99 -11.51
N GLN A 8 0.37 7.65 -11.20
CA GLN A 8 1.19 8.38 -10.23
C GLN A 8 2.68 8.15 -10.50
N THR A 9 3.48 9.19 -10.29
CA THR A 9 4.94 9.07 -10.16
C THR A 9 5.27 8.54 -8.78
N VAL A 10 6.15 7.56 -8.69
CA VAL A 10 6.67 7.12 -7.39
C VAL A 10 7.61 8.19 -6.84
N SER A 11 7.40 8.53 -5.57
CA SER A 11 8.35 9.28 -4.75
C SER A 11 8.66 8.53 -3.44
N ALA A 12 9.74 8.88 -2.76
CA ALA A 12 10.09 8.34 -1.44
C ALA A 12 8.98 8.51 -0.38
N ASP A 13 8.15 9.55 -0.49
CA ASP A 13 7.04 9.83 0.44
C ASP A 13 5.78 8.99 0.17
N LEU A 14 5.71 8.31 -0.98
CA LEU A 14 4.52 7.55 -1.37
C LEU A 14 4.33 6.27 -0.53
N PRO A 15 5.36 5.43 -0.29
CA PRO A 15 5.23 4.25 0.55
C PRO A 15 5.21 4.62 2.04
N LEU A 16 4.55 3.80 2.86
CA LEU A 16 4.59 3.91 4.33
C LEU A 16 5.88 3.31 4.93
N SER A 17 6.99 3.38 4.18
CA SER A 17 8.30 2.91 4.62
C SER A 17 8.87 3.88 5.67
N GLY A 18 9.68 3.36 6.59
CA GLY A 18 10.46 4.20 7.51
C GLY A 18 11.74 4.77 6.90
N GLN A 19 12.03 4.45 5.64
CA GLN A 19 13.21 4.91 4.92
C GLN A 19 12.95 6.23 4.19
N ASP A 20 14.00 6.99 3.97
CA ASP A 20 14.02 8.29 3.29
C ASP A 20 14.23 8.19 1.76
N HIS A 21 14.28 6.98 1.21
CA HIS A 21 14.52 6.73 -0.20
C HIS A 21 13.65 5.60 -0.75
N CYS A 22 13.33 5.68 -2.03
CA CYS A 22 12.69 4.61 -2.78
C CYS A 22 13.52 4.25 -4.03
N PRO A 23 13.89 2.97 -4.23
CA PRO A 23 14.60 2.55 -5.46
C PRO A 23 13.85 2.83 -6.77
N PHE A 24 12.56 3.13 -6.68
CA PHE A 24 11.67 3.40 -7.80
C PHE A 24 11.31 4.88 -7.93
N ASP A 25 11.96 5.79 -7.18
CA ASP A 25 11.77 7.24 -7.32
C ASP A 25 11.81 7.68 -8.80
N GLY A 26 10.79 8.41 -9.24
CA GLY A 26 10.63 8.89 -10.61
C GLY A 26 9.98 7.92 -11.59
N VAL A 27 9.63 6.69 -11.18
CA VAL A 27 8.92 5.74 -12.05
C VAL A 27 7.43 6.10 -12.16
N GLU A 28 6.93 6.21 -13.38
CA GLU A 28 5.49 6.35 -13.66
C GLU A 28 4.79 4.99 -13.56
N LEU A 29 3.77 4.90 -12.70
CA LEU A 29 2.96 3.71 -12.54
C LEU A 29 1.51 3.97 -12.95
N ARG A 30 0.88 2.94 -13.52
CA ARG A 30 -0.57 2.85 -13.72
C ARG A 30 -1.11 1.69 -12.89
N GLY A 31 -2.12 1.98 -12.09
CA GLY A 31 -2.72 1.04 -11.15
C GLY A 31 -2.30 1.34 -9.71
N SER A 32 -3.24 1.29 -8.78
CA SER A 32 -2.98 1.51 -7.35
C SER A 32 -3.97 0.77 -6.45
N PRO A 33 -3.54 0.17 -5.32
CA PRO A 33 -4.47 -0.38 -4.35
C PRO A 33 -5.26 0.73 -3.67
N VAL A 34 -6.59 0.62 -3.69
CA VAL A 34 -7.50 1.55 -2.98
C VAL A 34 -8.04 0.97 -1.68
N THR A 35 -8.04 -0.36 -1.55
CA THR A 35 -8.48 -1.04 -0.33
C THR A 35 -7.78 -2.38 -0.20
N THR A 36 -7.27 -2.70 0.99
CA THR A 36 -6.69 -4.01 1.30
C THR A 36 -7.46 -4.64 2.45
N ILE A 37 -7.78 -5.94 2.33
CA ILE A 37 -8.51 -6.71 3.33
C ILE A 37 -7.60 -7.83 3.84
N VAL A 38 -7.50 -7.97 5.17
CA VAL A 38 -6.74 -9.02 5.86
C VAL A 38 -7.67 -9.69 6.86
N GLY A 39 -7.82 -11.02 6.78
CA GLY A 39 -8.66 -11.78 7.70
C GLY A 39 -10.13 -11.30 7.76
N GLY A 40 -10.68 -10.84 6.63
CA GLY A 40 -12.05 -10.30 6.55
C GLY A 40 -12.22 -8.86 7.06
N ARG A 41 -11.15 -8.20 7.50
CA ARG A 41 -11.17 -6.80 7.98
C ARG A 41 -10.44 -5.88 7.01
N VAL A 42 -10.93 -4.66 6.85
CA VAL A 42 -10.26 -3.63 6.05
C VAL A 42 -9.04 -3.15 6.83
N ALA A 43 -7.84 -3.29 6.25
CA ALA A 43 -6.56 -2.94 6.87
C ALA A 43 -5.90 -1.70 6.25
N TYR A 44 -6.28 -1.37 5.01
CA TYR A 44 -5.80 -0.19 4.31
C TYR A 44 -6.92 0.34 3.42
N ARG A 45 -7.07 1.67 3.37
CA ARG A 45 -8.03 2.34 2.50
C ARG A 45 -7.53 3.74 2.13
N ASP A 46 -7.65 4.08 0.85
CA ASP A 46 -7.45 5.44 0.32
C ASP A 46 -6.15 6.13 0.78
N GLY A 47 -5.02 5.42 0.79
CA GLY A 47 -3.73 6.00 1.19
C GLY A 47 -3.31 5.68 2.62
N ALA A 48 -4.22 5.23 3.49
CA ALA A 48 -3.96 5.09 4.92
C ALA A 48 -4.15 3.65 5.43
N VAL A 49 -3.32 3.26 6.40
CA VAL A 49 -3.58 2.09 7.25
C VAL A 49 -4.79 2.40 8.13
N VAL A 50 -5.71 1.46 8.22
CA VAL A 50 -6.92 1.58 9.03
C VAL A 50 -7.06 0.35 9.93
N GLY A 51 -7.42 0.59 11.20
CA GLY A 51 -7.48 -0.45 12.22
C GLY A 51 -6.14 -0.74 12.89
N GLU A 52 -6.12 -1.77 13.74
CA GLU A 52 -4.97 -2.18 14.53
C GLU A 52 -4.23 -3.37 13.89
N PRO A 53 -2.93 -3.55 14.16
CA PRO A 53 -2.19 -4.74 13.71
C PRO A 53 -2.84 -6.03 14.20
N SER A 54 -3.26 -6.89 13.26
CA SER A 54 -3.98 -8.13 13.57
C SER A 54 -3.33 -9.39 12.97
N GLY A 55 -2.05 -9.32 12.60
CA GLY A 55 -1.33 -10.42 11.98
C GLY A 55 -1.08 -11.58 12.96
N SER A 56 -1.03 -12.80 12.44
CA SER A 56 -0.70 -14.00 13.21
C SER A 56 0.24 -14.91 12.42
N TYR A 57 1.06 -15.68 13.13
CA TYR A 57 1.94 -16.69 12.52
C TYR A 57 1.11 -17.79 11.83
N VAL A 58 1.53 -18.16 10.61
CA VAL A 58 0.95 -19.27 9.84
C VAL A 58 2.04 -20.33 9.67
N ARG A 59 1.78 -21.55 10.15
CA ARG A 59 2.69 -22.70 9.95
C ARG A 59 2.69 -23.10 8.47
N ARG A 60 3.86 -23.46 7.96
CA ARG A 60 4.07 -23.89 6.57
C ARG A 60 4.01 -25.40 6.46
#